data_AF-A0A966WKS7-F1
#
_entry.id   AF-A0A966WKS7-F1
#
_cell.length_a   1.000
_cell.length_b   1.000
_cell.length_c   1.000
_cell.angle_alpha   90.00
_cell.angle_beta   90.00
_cell.angle_gamma   90.00
#
_symmetry.space_group_name_H-M   'P 1'
#
loop_
_entity.id
_entity.type
_entity.pdbx_description
1 polymer ?
#
loop_
_entity_poly.entity_id
_entity_poly.type
_entity_poly.pdbx_seq_one_letter_code
_entity_poly.pdbx_strand_id
1 'polypeptide(L)' 'MTWHAHLSLQYTQERSRSVARFQHEGPLRILQSLYPEGDDICHNVLVHPPGGFVGGDVMDIQITVGAQA' A
#
# COMPACT_ATOMS: atom_id res chain seq x y z
N MET A 1 -7.59 -7.92 22.05
CA MET A 1 -6.75 -6.78 21.67
C MET A 1 -7.27 -6.32 20.33
N THR A 2 -7.89 -5.15 20.26
CA THR A 2 -8.30 -4.53 18.99
C THR A 2 -7.07 -3.92 18.33
N TRP A 3 -6.97 -4.02 17.01
CA TRP A 3 -5.88 -3.41 16.26
C TRP A 3 -6.37 -2.30 15.33
N HIS A 4 -5.49 -1.34 15.10
CA HIS A 4 -5.70 -0.26 14.15
C HIS A 4 -4.57 -0.34 13.13
N ALA A 5 -4.91 -0.58 11.87
CA ALA A 5 -3.98 -0.50 10.75
C ALA A 5 -4.24 0.76 9.97
N HIS A 6 -3.16 1.45 9.63
CA HIS A 6 -3.19 2.58 8.73
C HIS A 6 -2.16 2.34 7.63
N LEU A 7 -2.49 2.65 6.39
CA LEU A 7 -1.56 2.69 5.26
C LEU A 7 -1.76 3.99 4.51
N SER A 8 -0.70 4.79 4.42
CA SER A 8 -0.61 5.91 3.48
C SER A 8 0.28 5.47 2.33
N LEU A 9 -0.25 5.49 1.10
CA LEU A 9 0.42 5.07 -0.11
C LEU A 9 0.29 6.14 -1.18
N GLN A 10 1.43 6.54 -1.75
CA GLN A 10 1.53 7.59 -2.75
C GLN A 10 2.25 7.04 -3.98
N TYR A 11 1.57 7.11 -5.12
CA TYR A 11 2.12 6.80 -6.42
C TYR A 11 2.50 8.09 -7.15
N THR A 12 3.72 8.14 -7.67
CA THR A 12 4.24 9.27 -8.46
C THR A 12 5.02 8.77 -9.65
N GLN A 13 4.90 9.43 -10.80
CA GLN A 13 5.77 9.16 -11.95
C GLN A 13 7.14 9.82 -11.74
N GLU A 14 8.22 9.05 -11.81
CA GLU A 14 9.59 9.52 -11.70
C GLU A 14 10.44 8.91 -12.81
N ARG A 15 11.02 9.74 -13.68
CA ARG A 15 11.89 9.28 -14.78
C ARG A 15 11.24 8.17 -15.64
N SER A 16 9.95 8.34 -15.97
CA SER A 16 9.15 7.33 -16.68
C SER A 16 9.02 6.00 -15.94
N ARG A 17 8.95 6.06 -14.61
CA ARG A 17 8.65 4.92 -13.74
C ARG A 17 7.59 5.30 -12.73
N SER A 18 6.59 4.46 -12.54
CA SER A 18 5.62 4.63 -11.47
C SER A 18 6.23 4.19 -10.14
N VAL A 19 6.41 5.11 -9.20
CA VAL A 19 7.07 4.85 -7.92
C VAL A 19 6.06 4.92 -6.79
N ALA A 20 5.98 3.86 -5.99
CA ALA A 20 5.21 3.82 -4.75
C ALA A 20 6.09 4.23 -3.55
N ARG A 21 5.63 5.20 -2.77
CA ARG A 21 6.12 5.50 -1.41
C ARG A 21 5.01 5.29 -0.41
N PHE A 22 5.35 4.73 0.74
CA PHE A 22 4.34 4.37 1.73
C PHE A 22 4.84 4.41 3.16
N GLN A 23 3.88 4.56 4.07
CA GLN A 23 4.04 4.36 5.50
C GLN A 23 2.88 3.51 5.99
N HIS A 24 3.14 2.57 6.89
CA HIS A 24 2.11 1.72 7.45
C HIS A 24 2.27 1.55 8.96
N GLU A 25 1.14 1.47 9.65
CA GLU A 25 1.03 1.23 11.08
C GLU A 25 0.15 0.01 11.36
N GLY A 26 0.32 -0.58 12.53
CA GLY A 26 -0.43 -1.78 12.92
C GLY A 26 -0.04 -3.02 12.10
N PRO A 27 -0.95 -3.97 11.88
CA PRO A 27 -0.63 -5.25 11.25
C PRO A 27 -0.55 -5.21 9.72
N LEU A 28 -1.05 -4.18 9.05
CA LEU A 28 -1.05 -4.10 7.57
C LEU A 28 0.39 -3.93 7.04
N ARG A 29 0.74 -4.69 6.01
CA ARG A 29 2.03 -4.62 5.33
C ARG A 29 1.81 -4.44 3.85
N ILE A 30 2.74 -3.74 3.21
CA ILE A 30 2.89 -3.65 1.77
C ILE A 30 4.22 -4.30 1.44
N LEU A 31 4.20 -5.24 0.49
CA LEU A 31 5.40 -5.92 0.04
C LEU A 31 6.19 -5.02 -0.92
N GLN A 32 7.40 -5.46 -1.25
CA GLN A 32 8.25 -4.80 -2.24
C GLN A 32 7.45 -4.49 -3.51
N SER A 33 7.61 -3.27 -4.04
CA SER A 33 7.04 -2.88 -5.34
C SER A 33 7.62 -3.75 -6.47
N LEU A 34 6.74 -4.27 -7.30
CA LEU A 34 7.07 -5.15 -8.42
C LEU A 34 6.69 -4.46 -9.74
N TYR A 35 7.39 -4.82 -10.82
CA TYR A 35 7.23 -4.22 -12.15
C TYR A 35 7.20 -5.30 -13.23
N PRO A 36 6.26 -6.26 -13.18
CA PRO A 36 6.21 -7.38 -14.11
C PRO A 36 5.93 -6.95 -15.56
N GLU A 37 5.31 -5.78 -15.75
CA GLU A 37 4.93 -5.22 -17.05
C GLU A 37 5.87 -4.10 -17.54
N GLY A 38 6.96 -3.85 -16.80
CA GLY A 38 7.88 -2.73 -17.04
C GLY A 38 7.71 -1.60 -16.03
N ASP A 39 8.57 -0.58 -16.13
CA ASP A 39 8.70 0.48 -15.13
C ASP A 39 7.46 1.40 -15.03
N ASP A 40 6.66 1.49 -16.10
CA ASP A 40 5.44 2.31 -16.15
C ASP A 40 4.27 1.76 -15.31
N ILE A 41 4.32 0.49 -14.86
CA ILE A 41 3.25 -0.12 -14.07
C ILE A 41 3.82 -0.70 -12.77
N CYS A 42 3.49 -0.04 -11.66
CA CYS A 42 3.88 -0.48 -10.31
C CYS A 42 2.83 -1.39 -9.69
N HIS A 43 3.22 -2.63 -9.37
CA HIS A 43 2.37 -3.60 -8.70
C HIS A 43 2.75 -3.68 -7.22
N ASN A 44 1.78 -3.47 -6.33
CA ASN A 44 1.97 -3.65 -4.90
C ASN A 44 1.01 -4.70 -4.36
N VAL A 45 1.54 -5.59 -3.52
CA VAL A 45 0.74 -6.58 -2.78
C VAL A 45 0.61 -6.11 -1.34
N LEU A 46 -0.64 -5.96 -0.90
CA LEU A 46 -0.96 -5.68 0.50
C LEU A 46 -1.24 -6.99 1.23
N VAL A 47 -0.64 -7.16 2.39
CA VAL A 47 -0.80 -8.33 3.25
C VAL A 47 -1.38 -7.89 4.58
N HIS A 48 -2.49 -8.50 4.96
CA HIS A 48 -3.06 -8.43 6.29
C HIS A 48 -2.82 -9.77 6.99
N PRO A 49 -1.79 -9.89 7.85
CA PRO A 49 -1.42 -11.15 8.48
C PRO A 49 -2.49 -11.75 9.42
N PRO A 50 -3.30 -10.96 10.17
CA PRO A 50 -4.36 -11.54 10.99
C PRO A 50 -5.39 -12.32 10.17
N GLY A 51 -5.90 -13.41 10.74
CA GLY A 51 -6.84 -14.31 10.06
C GLY A 51 -8.25 -13.75 9.87
N GLY A 52 -8.52 -12.52 10.30
CA GLY A 52 -9.82 -11.88 10.17
C GLY A 52 -9.95 -10.61 11.00
N PHE A 53 -11.11 -9.97 10.86
CA PHE A 53 -11.52 -8.78 11.61
C PHE A 53 -12.45 -9.19 12.73
N VAL A 54 -12.22 -8.68 13.93
CA VAL A 54 -13.18 -8.75 15.04
C VAL A 54 -13.74 -7.36 15.33
N GLY A 55 -14.82 -7.30 16.12
CA GLY A 55 -15.44 -6.03 16.48
C GLY A 55 -14.45 -5.07 17.15
N GLY A 56 -14.30 -3.87 16.58
CA GLY A 56 -13.40 -2.83 17.05
C GLY A 56 -12.07 -2.71 16.31
N ASP A 57 -11.76 -3.63 15.39
CA ASP A 57 -10.61 -3.48 14.50
C ASP A 57 -10.85 -2.40 13.44
N VAL A 58 -9.79 -1.68 13.07
CA VAL A 58 -9.85 -0.61 12.06
C VAL A 58 -8.79 -0.85 10.99
N MET A 59 -9.19 -0.81 9.73
CA MET A 59 -8.28 -0.75 8.59
C MET A 59 -8.55 0.51 7.79
N ASP A 60 -7.60 1.44 7.87
CA ASP A 60 -7.61 2.70 7.14
C ASP A 60 -6.53 2.66 6.05
N ILE A 61 -6.93 2.88 4.81
CA ILE A 61 -6.04 2.83 3.65
C ILE A 61 -6.27 4.08 2.83
N GLN A 62 -5.25 4.92 2.75
CA GLN A 62 -5.23 6.14 1.97
C GLN A 62 -4.29 5.98 0.80
N ILE A 63 -4.84 6.11 -0.42
CA ILE A 63 -4.08 6.00 -1.66
C ILE A 63 -4.19 7.33 -2.40
N THR A 64 -3.04 7.91 -2.71
CA THR A 64 -2.94 9.07 -3.60
C THR A 64 -2.19 8.67 -4.86
N VAL A 65 -2.75 9.01 -6.02
CA VAL A 65 -2.14 8.72 -7.32
C VAL A 65 -1.86 10.05 -8.00
N GLY A 66 -0.57 10.33 -8.22
CA GLY A 66 -0.13 11.49 -8.99
C GLY A 66 -0.50 11.37 -10.46
N ALA A 67 -0.50 12.50 -11.17
CA ALA A 67 -0.74 12.48 -12.61
C ALA A 67 0.30 11.59 -13.31
N GLN A 68 -0.17 10.72 -14.22
CA GLN A 68 0.68 9.79 -15.00
C GLN A 68 1.44 8.74 -14.16
N ALA A 69 1.09 8.58 -12.88
CA ALA A 69 1.63 7.53 -12.03
C ALA A 69 0.93 6.19 -12.24
#